data_AF-A0A0F4QEM2-F1
#
_entry.id   AF-A0A0F4QEM2-F1
#
_cell.length_a   1.000
_cell.length_b   1.000
_cell.length_c   1.000
_cell.angle_alpha   90.00
_cell.angle_beta   90.00
_cell.angle_gamma   90.00
#
_symmetry.space_group_name_H-M   'P 1'
#
loop_
_entity.id
_entity.type
_entity.pdbx_description
1 polymer ?
#
loop_
_entity_poly.entity_id
_entity_poly.type
_entity_poly.pdbx_seq_one_letter_code
_entity_poly.pdbx_strand_id
1 'polypeptide(L)'
;MPIIIKSSVNGFRRAGMAHPSELVTHPDGTFTKAQLKQLENEPRLSVKIIEGAAIDDSSNSNSNSKGPMDEERLRELVAHIASLDKDDASLWKQDNSPKATAFSKDVTAEERTQAWEAYLATLDNSSSEDAPKDENSGGEK
;
A
#
# COMPACT_ATOMS: atom_id res chain seq x y z
N MET A 1 -4.71 -8.07 19.13
CA MET A 1 -4.58 -8.81 17.86
C MET A 1 -5.80 -8.58 16.98
N PRO A 2 -5.67 -7.81 15.88
CA PRO A 2 -6.74 -7.71 14.90
C PRO A 2 -7.00 -9.07 14.23
N ILE A 3 -8.24 -9.29 13.81
CA ILE A 3 -8.67 -10.54 13.17
C ILE A 3 -9.38 -10.25 11.86
N ILE A 4 -9.21 -11.11 10.87
CA ILE A 4 -9.98 -11.09 9.64
C ILE A 4 -10.99 -12.23 9.69
N ILE A 5 -12.25 -11.91 9.43
CA ILE A 5 -13.34 -12.88 9.32
C ILE A 5 -13.89 -12.85 7.90
N LYS A 6 -14.13 -14.04 7.34
CA LYS A 6 -14.87 -14.24 6.10
C LYS A 6 -15.89 -15.34 6.29
N SER A 7 -17.14 -15.12 5.86
CA SER A 7 -18.12 -16.21 5.79
C SER A 7 -18.16 -16.85 4.40
N SER A 8 -18.44 -18.15 4.35
CA SER A 8 -18.81 -18.80 3.09
C SER A 8 -20.20 -18.37 2.60
N VAL A 9 -21.08 -17.91 3.50
CA VAL A 9 -22.43 -17.44 3.16
C VAL A 9 -22.62 -16.00 3.57
N ASN A 10 -22.98 -15.18 2.59
CA ASN A 10 -23.24 -13.77 2.81
C ASN A 10 -24.38 -13.59 3.85
N GLY A 11 -24.08 -12.88 4.94
CA GLY A 11 -25.03 -12.62 6.01
C GLY A 11 -25.13 -13.73 7.08
N PHE A 12 -24.14 -14.63 7.17
CA PHE A 12 -24.12 -15.68 8.19
C PHE A 12 -24.00 -15.10 9.61
N ARG A 13 -24.91 -15.46 10.52
CA ARG A 13 -24.96 -14.87 11.86
C ARG A 13 -24.28 -15.75 12.90
N ARG A 14 -23.20 -15.25 13.52
CA ARG A 14 -22.51 -15.92 14.64
C ARG A 14 -21.88 -14.88 15.56
N ALA A 15 -21.76 -15.19 16.86
CA ALA A 15 -21.31 -14.24 17.89
C ALA A 15 -22.17 -12.96 18.02
N GLY A 16 -23.44 -13.00 17.56
CA GLY A 16 -24.36 -11.85 17.58
C GLY A 16 -24.23 -10.89 16.40
N MET A 17 -23.29 -11.14 15.48
CA MET A 17 -23.02 -10.31 14.30
C MET A 17 -23.29 -11.10 13.01
N ALA A 18 -23.75 -10.40 11.97
CA ALA A 18 -23.86 -10.95 10.62
C ALA A 18 -22.52 -10.77 9.89
N HIS A 19 -21.95 -11.86 9.43
CA HIS A 19 -20.66 -11.90 8.72
C HIS A 19 -20.92 -11.92 7.21
N PRO A 20 -20.37 -10.96 6.45
CA PRO A 20 -20.46 -10.98 4.99
C PRO A 20 -19.55 -12.06 4.40
N SER A 21 -19.73 -12.32 3.10
CA SER A 21 -18.84 -13.21 2.34
C SER A 21 -17.52 -12.54 1.94
N GLU A 22 -17.38 -11.26 2.26
CA GLU A 22 -16.17 -10.46 2.08
C GLU A 22 -15.25 -10.60 3.30
N LEU A 23 -13.97 -10.30 3.09
CA LEU A 23 -12.96 -10.28 4.15
C LEU A 23 -13.17 -9.01 4.98
N VAL A 24 -13.59 -9.15 6.24
CA VAL A 24 -13.77 -8.03 7.15
C VAL A 24 -12.72 -8.09 8.24
N THR A 25 -11.93 -7.02 8.33
CA THR A 25 -10.96 -6.83 9.41
C THR A 25 -11.67 -6.22 10.62
N HIS A 26 -11.51 -6.87 11.77
CA HIS A 26 -12.00 -6.40 13.05
C HIS A 26 -10.82 -6.03 13.96
N PRO A 27 -10.88 -4.88 14.64
CA PRO A 27 -9.85 -4.48 15.59
C PRO A 27 -9.82 -5.42 16.80
N ASP A 28 -8.71 -5.38 17.52
CA ASP A 28 -8.56 -6.16 18.75
C ASP A 28 -9.66 -5.84 19.77
N GLY A 29 -10.16 -6.85 20.47
CA GLY A 29 -11.22 -6.68 21.46
C GLY A 29 -12.64 -6.56 20.89
N THR A 30 -12.83 -6.61 19.55
CA THR A 30 -14.18 -6.68 18.95
C THR A 30 -14.93 -7.94 19.37
N PHE A 31 -14.20 -9.05 19.59
CA PHE A 31 -14.76 -10.32 20.02
C PHE A 31 -14.10 -10.78 21.31
N THR A 32 -14.92 -11.29 22.23
CA THR A 32 -14.45 -11.96 23.44
C THR A 32 -13.84 -13.32 23.10
N LYS A 33 -13.00 -13.86 23.99
CA LYS A 33 -12.42 -15.21 23.84
C LYS A 33 -13.47 -16.29 23.59
N ALA A 34 -14.65 -16.17 24.20
CA ALA A 34 -15.76 -17.09 23.99
C ALA A 34 -16.32 -16.99 22.56
N GLN A 35 -16.46 -15.77 22.03
CA GLN A 35 -16.92 -15.53 20.66
C GLN A 35 -15.89 -15.98 19.63
N LEU A 36 -14.60 -15.70 19.85
CA LEU A 36 -13.51 -16.20 18.97
C LEU A 36 -13.56 -17.72 18.85
N LYS A 37 -13.69 -18.42 19.98
CA LYS A 37 -13.81 -19.87 19.99
C LYS A 37 -15.04 -20.35 19.20
N GLN A 38 -16.17 -19.65 19.28
CA GLN A 38 -17.35 -19.97 18.46
C GLN A 38 -17.12 -19.74 16.96
N LEU A 39 -16.38 -18.71 16.59
CA LEU A 39 -16.07 -18.38 15.20
C LEU A 39 -15.05 -19.38 14.62
N GLU A 40 -14.03 -19.77 15.38
CA GLU A 40 -13.02 -20.78 14.99
C GLU A 40 -13.61 -22.19 14.88
N ASN A 41 -14.59 -22.54 15.72
CA ASN A 41 -15.26 -23.85 15.66
C ASN A 41 -16.31 -23.93 14.54
N GLU A 42 -16.57 -22.84 13.81
CA GLU A 42 -17.55 -22.84 12.74
C GLU A 42 -16.89 -23.18 11.40
N PRO A 43 -17.22 -24.31 10.76
CA PRO A 43 -16.60 -24.72 9.50
C PRO A 43 -16.93 -23.79 8.31
N ARG A 44 -17.97 -22.95 8.46
CA ARG A 44 -18.43 -22.01 7.44
C ARG A 44 -17.85 -20.61 7.60
N LEU A 45 -17.05 -20.38 8.64
CA LEU A 45 -16.33 -19.13 8.89
C LEU A 45 -14.84 -19.40 8.79
N SER A 46 -14.13 -18.51 8.12
CA SER A 46 -12.67 -18.48 8.13
C SER A 46 -12.24 -17.32 9.00
N VAL A 47 -11.60 -17.63 10.12
CA VAL A 47 -11.02 -16.65 11.05
C VAL A 47 -9.50 -16.70 10.87
N LYS A 48 -8.90 -15.55 10.58
CA LYS A 48 -7.44 -15.40 10.49
C LYS A 48 -7.00 -14.35 11.51
N ILE A 49 -6.24 -14.79 12.51
CA ILE A 49 -5.63 -13.89 13.51
C ILE A 49 -4.35 -13.32 12.89
N ILE A 50 -4.19 -12.00 12.92
CA ILE A 50 -2.98 -11.34 12.46
C ILE A 50 -2.14 -11.01 13.70
N GLU A 51 -1.10 -11.81 13.93
CA GLU A 51 -0.04 -11.51 14.89
C GLU A 51 1.04 -10.70 14.17
N GLY A 52 1.13 -9.40 14.47
CA GLY A 52 2.26 -8.57 14.07
C GLY A 52 2.33 -8.21 12.59
N ALA A 53 1.49 -7.29 12.15
CA ALA A 53 1.80 -6.27 11.15
C ALA A 53 0.66 -5.27 11.16
N ALA A 54 1.01 -3.99 11.01
CA ALA A 54 0.08 -2.88 10.98
C ALA A 54 -1.11 -3.17 10.05
N ILE A 55 -2.30 -2.98 10.59
CA ILE A 55 -3.46 -2.61 9.80
C ILE A 55 -3.08 -1.33 9.06
N ASP A 56 -2.83 -1.43 7.76
CA ASP A 56 -2.86 -0.28 6.86
C ASP A 56 -4.33 0.14 6.74
N ASP A 57 -4.79 0.85 7.76
CA ASP A 57 -5.97 1.70 7.73
C ASP A 57 -5.53 3.05 8.29
N SER A 58 -4.90 3.83 7.42
CA SER A 58 -4.65 5.26 7.58
C SER A 58 -4.57 5.82 6.16
N SER A 59 -5.71 6.17 5.56
CA SER A 59 -6.21 7.54 5.61
C SER A 59 -5.11 8.61 5.66
N ASN A 60 -5.09 9.40 4.57
CA ASN A 60 -4.47 10.72 4.42
C ASN A 60 -3.06 10.75 3.82
N SER A 61 -2.98 10.71 2.49
CA SER A 61 -2.01 11.50 1.75
C SER A 61 -2.73 12.37 0.73
N ASN A 62 -2.82 13.65 1.09
CA ASN A 62 -2.80 14.80 0.21
C ASN A 62 -3.66 14.70 -1.07
N SER A 63 -4.83 15.34 -1.01
CA SER A 63 -5.58 15.74 -2.20
C SER A 63 -4.72 16.63 -3.08
N ASN A 64 -4.01 16.04 -4.04
CA ASN A 64 -3.76 16.67 -5.32
C ASN A 64 -4.17 15.69 -6.41
N SER A 65 -5.43 15.83 -6.83
CA SER A 65 -6.09 14.93 -7.76
C SER A 65 -5.41 14.96 -9.13
N LYS A 66 -4.97 13.80 -9.63
CA LYS A 66 -5.29 13.39 -11.02
C LYS A 66 -5.06 11.89 -11.30
N GLY A 67 -6.08 11.08 -10.97
CA GLY A 67 -6.25 9.75 -11.57
C GLY A 67 -7.11 8.81 -10.71
N PRO A 68 -7.96 7.96 -11.30
CA PRO A 68 -8.68 6.88 -10.60
C PRO A 68 -7.79 5.64 -10.40
N MET A 69 -6.49 5.83 -10.23
CA MET A 69 -5.53 4.74 -10.09
C MET A 69 -5.31 4.49 -8.61
N ASP A 70 -5.46 3.24 -8.19
CA ASP A 70 -5.16 2.84 -6.81
C ASP A 70 -3.72 3.25 -6.46
N GLU A 71 -3.54 4.00 -5.38
CA GLU A 71 -2.21 4.50 -4.96
C GLU A 71 -1.22 3.34 -4.75
N GLU A 72 -1.71 2.18 -4.31
CA GLU A 72 -0.92 0.98 -4.13
C GLU A 72 -0.39 0.43 -5.47
N ARG A 73 -1.23 0.41 -6.50
CA ARG A 73 -0.84 0.03 -7.87
C ARG A 73 0.19 1.02 -8.41
N LEU A 74 -0.03 2.32 -8.21
CA LEU A 74 0.92 3.35 -8.63
C LEU A 74 2.28 3.16 -7.95
N ARG A 75 2.30 2.90 -6.63
CA ARG A 75 3.51 2.61 -5.86
C ARG A 75 4.24 1.37 -6.35
N GLU A 76 3.51 0.29 -6.66
CA GLU A 76 4.10 -0.93 -7.23
C GLU A 76 4.77 -0.65 -8.59
N LEU A 77 4.11 0.12 -9.45
CA LEU A 77 4.70 0.54 -10.73
C LEU A 77 5.94 1.43 -10.55
N VAL A 78 5.92 2.37 -9.61
CA VAL A 78 7.09 3.20 -9.28
C VAL A 78 8.25 2.35 -8.79
N ALA A 79 7.98 1.38 -7.90
CA ALA A 79 8.98 0.45 -7.39
C ALA A 79 9.55 -0.45 -8.50
N HIS A 80 8.71 -0.87 -9.45
CA HIS A 80 9.15 -1.60 -10.63
C HIS A 80 10.09 -0.76 -11.49
N ILE A 81 9.72 0.50 -11.81
CA ILE A 81 10.57 1.46 -12.53
C ILE A 81 11.91 1.69 -11.80
N ALA A 82 11.90 1.81 -10.49
CA ALA A 82 13.10 1.98 -9.69
C ALA A 82 14.04 0.75 -9.73
N SER A 83 13.46 -0.45 -9.92
CA SER A 83 14.18 -1.72 -9.99
C SER A 83 14.68 -2.07 -11.41
N LEU A 84 14.19 -1.38 -12.43
CA LEU A 84 14.60 -1.57 -13.82
C LEU A 84 16.07 -1.14 -14.01
N ASP A 85 16.83 -1.95 -14.74
CA ASP A 85 18.20 -1.63 -15.11
C ASP A 85 18.22 -0.44 -16.08
N LYS A 86 18.77 0.70 -15.65
CA LYS A 86 18.82 1.95 -16.42
C LYS A 86 19.77 1.87 -17.62
N ASP A 87 20.71 0.93 -17.60
CA ASP A 87 21.65 0.71 -18.71
C ASP A 87 21.04 -0.17 -19.81
N ASP A 88 19.86 -0.77 -19.56
CA ASP A 88 19.14 -1.55 -20.57
C ASP A 88 18.37 -0.65 -21.56
N ALA A 89 19.02 -0.35 -22.69
CA ALA A 89 18.42 0.39 -23.80
C ALA A 89 17.18 -0.28 -24.43
N SER A 90 16.89 -1.55 -24.12
CA SER A 90 15.67 -2.26 -24.55
C SER A 90 14.45 -1.84 -23.71
N LEU A 91 14.67 -1.46 -22.46
CA LEU A 91 13.63 -1.11 -21.49
C LEU A 91 13.49 0.41 -21.32
N TRP A 92 14.51 1.16 -21.70
CA TRP A 92 14.52 2.63 -21.63
C TRP A 92 14.56 3.28 -23.01
N LYS A 93 14.04 4.51 -23.08
CA LYS A 93 14.19 5.38 -24.25
C LYS A 93 15.42 6.28 -24.09
N GLN A 94 15.81 6.96 -25.18
CA GLN A 94 16.93 7.90 -25.19
C GLN A 94 16.72 9.10 -24.23
N ASP A 95 15.46 9.41 -23.90
CA ASP A 95 15.06 10.45 -22.95
C ASP A 95 15.03 9.98 -21.48
N ASN A 96 15.60 8.81 -21.17
CA ASN A 96 15.57 8.20 -19.83
C ASN A 96 14.15 7.93 -19.30
N SER A 97 13.13 7.85 -20.16
CA SER A 97 11.81 7.37 -19.76
C SER A 97 11.65 5.86 -20.05
N PRO A 98 10.90 5.13 -19.21
CA PRO A 98 10.68 3.71 -19.42
C PRO A 98 9.78 3.46 -20.65
N LYS A 99 10.13 2.44 -21.45
CA LYS A 99 9.35 2.03 -22.63
C LYS A 99 8.08 1.28 -22.23
N ALA A 100 7.12 1.23 -23.16
CA ALA A 100 5.93 0.39 -23.01
C ALA A 100 6.25 -1.08 -22.71
N THR A 101 7.36 -1.57 -23.28
CA THR A 101 7.86 -2.94 -23.11
C THR A 101 8.40 -3.24 -21.72
N ALA A 102 8.73 -2.21 -20.93
CA ALA A 102 9.17 -2.36 -19.54
C ALA A 102 8.02 -2.68 -18.57
N PHE A 103 6.78 -2.48 -19.01
CA PHE A 103 5.57 -2.69 -18.21
C PHE A 103 4.76 -3.87 -18.73
N SER A 104 3.89 -4.41 -17.87
CA SER A 104 2.88 -5.41 -18.25
C SER A 104 1.92 -4.83 -19.30
N LYS A 105 1.38 -5.71 -20.16
CA LYS A 105 0.47 -5.32 -21.27
C LYS A 105 -0.83 -4.69 -20.77
N ASP A 106 -1.18 -4.97 -19.52
CA ASP A 106 -2.36 -4.44 -18.83
C ASP A 106 -2.16 -3.00 -18.33
N VAL A 107 -0.94 -2.47 -18.41
CA VAL A 107 -0.62 -1.10 -18.00
C VAL A 107 -0.82 -0.15 -19.17
N THR A 108 -1.78 0.75 -19.02
CA THR A 108 -2.12 1.77 -20.01
C THR A 108 -1.04 2.85 -20.13
N ALA A 109 -1.12 3.70 -21.15
CA ALA A 109 -0.18 4.82 -21.31
C ALA A 109 -0.25 5.81 -20.16
N GLU A 110 -1.45 6.06 -19.64
CA GLU A 110 -1.69 7.02 -18.57
C GLU A 110 -1.08 6.56 -17.24
N GLU A 111 -1.24 5.28 -16.90
CA GLU A 111 -0.62 4.68 -15.70
C GLU A 111 0.92 4.73 -15.76
N ARG A 112 1.51 4.49 -16.93
CA ARG A 112 2.97 4.58 -17.13
C ARG A 112 3.48 5.99 -16.94
N THR A 113 2.76 6.99 -17.47
CA THR A 113 3.11 8.40 -17.29
C THR A 113 2.99 8.82 -15.84
N GLN A 114 1.92 8.42 -15.14
CA GLN A 114 1.75 8.71 -13.71
C GLN A 114 2.86 8.05 -12.87
N ALA A 115 3.19 6.78 -13.14
CA ALA A 115 4.26 6.08 -12.42
C ALA A 115 5.64 6.72 -12.67
N TRP A 116 5.90 7.18 -13.89
CA TRP A 116 7.13 7.91 -14.19
C TRP A 116 7.22 9.24 -13.45
N GLU A 117 6.14 10.03 -13.45
CA GLU A 117 6.08 11.32 -12.74
C GLU A 117 6.25 11.13 -11.22
N ALA A 118 5.61 10.11 -10.65
CA ALA A 118 5.78 9.76 -9.25
C ALA A 118 7.21 9.30 -8.92
N TYR A 119 7.87 8.53 -9.80
CA TYR A 119 9.28 8.15 -9.65
C TYR A 119 10.22 9.36 -9.69
N LEU A 120 9.95 10.34 -10.57
CA LEU A 120 10.72 11.59 -10.58
C LEU A 120 10.53 12.39 -9.29
N ALA A 121 9.30 12.43 -8.77
CA ALA A 121 9.01 13.09 -7.50
C ALA A 121 9.71 12.40 -6.30
N THR A 122 9.86 11.07 -6.31
CA THR A 122 10.64 10.39 -5.25
C THR A 122 12.13 10.69 -5.36
N LEU A 123 12.68 10.82 -6.57
CA LEU A 123 14.08 11.22 -6.79
C LEU A 123 14.34 12.66 -6.34
N ASP A 124 13.44 13.59 -6.64
CA ASP A 124 13.53 14.99 -6.21
C ASP A 124 13.43 15.12 -4.68
N ASN A 125 12.48 14.41 -4.07
CA ASN A 125 12.37 14.33 -2.61
C ASN A 125 13.59 13.69 -1.94
N SER A 126 14.29 12.78 -2.64
CA SER A 126 15.54 12.17 -2.16
C SER A 126 16.76 13.08 -2.33
N SER A 127 16.64 14.19 -3.08
CA SER A 127 17.74 15.12 -3.36
C SER A 127 17.71 16.38 -2.47
N SER A 128 16.73 16.53 -1.58
CA SER A 128 16.55 17.72 -0.72
C SER A 128 16.74 17.42 0.78
N GLU A 129 17.74 16.64 1.14
CA GLU A 129 18.16 16.46 2.54
C GLU A 129 19.66 16.78 2.70
N ASP A 130 20.05 18.00 2.35
CA ASP A 130 21.31 18.61 2.83
C ASP A 130 21.08 20.10 3.14
N ALA A 131 20.68 20.35 4.39
CA ALA A 131 20.99 21.60 5.08
C ALA A 131 21.00 21.37 6.60
N PRO A 132 22.02 20.71 7.17
CA PRO A 132 22.34 20.94 8.56
C PRO A 132 22.86 22.38 8.68
N LYS A 133 22.00 23.33 9.06
CA LYS A 133 22.48 24.56 9.70
C LYS A 133 22.89 24.23 11.14
N ASP A 134 23.99 23.49 11.28
CA ASP A 134 24.83 23.66 12.44
C ASP A 134 25.77 24.83 12.15
N GLU A 135 25.46 25.99 12.71
CA GLU A 135 26.47 26.98 13.04
C GLU A 135 26.27 27.37 14.50
N ASN A 136 26.68 26.46 15.39
CA ASN A 136 27.27 26.89 16.64
C ASN A 136 28.67 27.42 16.31
N SER A 137 28.80 28.74 16.11
CA SER A 137 30.10 29.41 16.04
C SER A 137 30.02 30.79 16.68
N GLY A 138 30.44 30.83 17.95
CA GLY A 138 31.40 31.81 18.47
C GLY A 138 31.00 33.29 18.53
N GLY A 139 30.97 33.84 19.74
CA GLY A 139 31.01 35.29 19.91
C GLY A 139 30.96 35.76 21.35
N GLU A 140 32.07 35.58 22.07
CA GLU A 140 32.42 36.34 23.29
C GLU A 140 32.07 37.82 23.20
N LYS A 141 31.45 38.37 24.26
CA LYS A 141 32.05 39.35 25.20
C LYS A 141 31.08 39.71 26.32
#